data_AF-A0A453E9U5-F1
#
_entry.id   AF-A0A453E9U5-F1
#
_cell.length_a   1.000
_cell.length_b   1.000
_cell.length_c   1.000
_cell.angle_alpha   90.00
_cell.angle_beta   90.00
_cell.angle_gamma   90.00
#
_symmetry.space_group_name_H-M   'P 1'
#
loop_
_entity.id
_entity.type
_entity.pdbx_description
1 polymer ?
#
loop_
_entity_poly.entity_id
_entity_poly.type
_entity_poly.pdbx_seq_one_letter_code
_entity_poly.pdbx_strand_id
1 'polypeptide(L)'
;REALLEKLRRENKLTKSSVMVTAGANQAFVNLVLTLCDAGDSVVMFAPYYFNSFMSFQMTGVTDILVGASNPKTLHPDVGLVREGVERK
;
A
#
# COMPACT_ATOMS: atom_id res chain seq x y z
N ARG A 1 5.82 22.78 -1.96
CA ARG A 1 5.37 21.71 -2.88
C ARG A 1 6.28 21.59 -4.10
N GLU A 2 6.71 22.68 -4.71
CA GLU A 2 7.67 22.70 -5.83
C GLU A 2 8.97 21.93 -5.53
N ALA A 3 9.60 22.17 -4.38
CA ALA A 3 10.80 21.43 -3.98
C ALA A 3 10.59 19.90 -3.91
N LEU A 4 9.38 19.45 -3.52
CA LEU A 4 9.05 18.02 -3.49
C LEU A 4 8.86 17.47 -4.91
N LEU A 5 8.22 18.24 -5.81
CA LEU A 5 8.10 17.87 -7.22
C LEU A 5 9.46 17.79 -7.90
N GLU A 6 10.36 18.73 -7.63
CA GLU A 6 11.72 18.71 -8.16
C GLU A 6 12.52 17.53 -7.64
N LYS A 7 12.40 17.22 -6.34
CA LYS A 7 13.00 16.01 -5.76
C LYS A 7 12.50 14.74 -6.47
N LEU A 8 11.19 14.58 -6.63
CA LEU A 8 10.59 13.42 -7.31
C LEU A 8 11.06 13.29 -8.76
N ARG A 9 11.19 14.41 -9.48
CA ARG A 9 11.71 14.44 -10.84
C ARG A 9 13.17 13.99 -10.89
N ARG A 10 14.01 14.56 -10.02
CA ARG A 10 15.47 14.33 -10.01
C ARG A 10 15.84 12.93 -9.52
N GLU A 11 15.20 12.44 -8.46
CA GLU A 11 15.56 11.20 -7.78
C GLU A 11 14.77 9.99 -8.27
N ASN A 12 13.50 10.17 -8.67
CA ASN A 12 12.60 9.07 -9.04
C ASN A 12 12.14 9.12 -10.50
N LYS A 13 12.54 10.15 -11.28
CA LYS A 13 12.14 10.36 -12.68
C LYS A 13 10.62 10.50 -12.87
N LEU A 14 9.90 10.98 -11.85
CA LEU A 14 8.46 11.20 -11.90
C LEU A 14 8.14 12.65 -12.27
N THR A 15 7.52 12.89 -13.43
CA THR A 15 7.30 14.24 -14.00
C THR A 15 5.84 14.69 -14.03
N LYS A 16 4.88 13.78 -13.86
CA LYS A 16 3.43 14.07 -13.86
C LYS A 16 2.79 13.80 -12.49
N SER A 17 3.51 14.17 -11.44
CA SER A 17 3.11 13.88 -10.06
C SER A 17 2.29 15.03 -9.45
N SER A 18 1.29 14.68 -8.66
CA SER A 18 0.68 15.60 -7.68
C SER A 18 1.17 15.26 -6.29
N VAL A 19 1.35 16.27 -5.43
CA VAL A 19 1.90 16.09 -4.07
C VAL A 19 0.89 16.59 -3.07
N MET A 20 0.55 15.77 -2.08
CA MET A 20 -0.17 16.15 -0.86
C MET A 20 0.80 16.05 0.32
N VAL A 21 0.81 17.06 1.20
CA VAL A 21 1.62 17.04 2.43
C VAL A 21 0.73 16.57 3.58
N THR A 22 1.21 15.61 4.35
CA THR A 22 0.54 15.03 5.52
C THR A 22 1.46 15.09 6.74
N ALA A 23 0.90 14.88 7.94
CA ALA A 23 1.65 14.66 9.18
C ALA A 23 2.27 13.25 9.20
N GLY A 24 3.22 13.02 8.28
CA GLY A 24 3.94 11.76 8.14
C GLY A 24 3.28 10.75 7.19
N ALA A 25 4.04 9.71 6.85
CA ALA A 25 3.64 8.69 5.87
C ALA A 25 2.49 7.81 6.36
N ASN A 26 2.34 7.63 7.67
CA ASN A 26 1.24 6.85 8.26
C ASN A 26 -0.12 7.50 7.98
N GLN A 27 -0.23 8.83 8.14
CA GLN A 27 -1.44 9.55 7.77
C GLN A 27 -1.68 9.50 6.25
N ALA A 28 -0.63 9.60 5.44
CA ALA A 28 -0.75 9.46 3.98
C ALA A 28 -1.31 8.09 3.58
N PHE A 29 -0.87 7.02 4.24
CA PHE A 29 -1.37 5.66 3.99
C PHE A 29 -2.84 5.53 4.37
N VAL A 30 -3.25 6.01 5.56
CA VAL A 30 -4.66 5.98 5.98
C VAL A 30 -5.55 6.76 4.99
N ASN A 31 -5.10 7.95 4.54
CA ASN A 31 -5.84 8.71 3.53
C ASN A 31 -6.00 7.93 2.22
N LEU A 32 -4.98 7.17 1.80
CA LEU A 32 -5.06 6.31 0.61
C LEU A 32 -6.10 5.22 0.79
N VAL A 33 -6.10 4.52 1.94
CA VAL A 33 -7.09 3.47 2.23
C VAL A 33 -8.51 4.05 2.20
N LEU A 34 -8.76 5.17 2.88
CA LEU A 34 -10.06 5.83 2.90
C LEU A 34 -10.52 6.36 1.53
N THR A 35 -9.60 6.58 0.59
CA THR A 35 -9.92 7.10 -0.74
C THR A 35 -10.18 5.98 -1.75
N LEU A 36 -9.52 4.82 -1.58
CA LEU A 36 -9.51 3.75 -2.57
C LEU A 36 -10.32 2.51 -2.16
N CYS A 37 -10.59 2.34 -0.87
CA CYS A 37 -11.23 1.14 -0.33
C CYS A 37 -12.50 1.51 0.41
N ASP A 38 -13.55 0.71 0.19
CA ASP A 38 -14.76 0.70 0.99
C ASP A 38 -14.74 -0.44 2.02
N ALA A 39 -15.62 -0.37 3.01
CA ALA A 39 -15.76 -1.45 3.98
C ALA A 39 -16.23 -2.74 3.27
N GLY A 40 -15.55 -3.85 3.56
CA GLY A 40 -15.79 -5.13 2.88
C GLY A 40 -15.00 -5.34 1.59
N ASP A 41 -14.23 -4.35 1.13
CA ASP A 41 -13.22 -4.60 0.11
C ASP A 41 -12.14 -5.58 0.61
N SER A 42 -11.44 -6.17 -0.36
CA SER A 42 -10.36 -7.11 -0.10
C SER A 42 -9.04 -6.52 -0.57
N VAL A 43 -7.99 -6.72 0.23
CA VAL A 43 -6.65 -6.22 -0.08
C VAL A 43 -5.62 -7.32 0.09
N VAL A 44 -4.50 -7.19 -0.62
CA VAL A 44 -3.39 -8.14 -0.54
C VAL A 44 -2.19 -7.49 0.13
N MET A 45 -1.59 -8.19 1.08
CA MET A 45 -0.35 -7.84 1.76
C MET A 45 0.65 -9.00 1.67
N PHE A 46 1.95 -8.73 1.86
CA PHE A 46 2.98 -9.78 1.86
C PHE A 46 3.78 -9.77 3.15
N ALA A 47 3.95 -10.93 3.77
CA ALA A 47 4.73 -11.08 4.98
C ALA A 47 6.24 -11.15 4.68
N PRO A 48 7.11 -10.53 5.51
CA PRO A 48 6.76 -9.67 6.64
C PRO A 48 6.26 -8.29 6.17
N TYR A 49 5.19 -7.79 6.80
CA TYR A 49 4.60 -6.49 6.48
C TYR A 49 4.73 -5.49 7.63
N TYR A 50 4.62 -4.22 7.31
CA TYR A 50 4.54 -3.15 8.31
C TYR A 50 3.17 -3.18 9.01
N PHE A 51 3.18 -3.36 10.33
CA PHE A 51 1.97 -3.56 11.13
C PHE A 51 0.95 -2.42 10.97
N ASN A 52 1.40 -1.17 10.84
CA ASN A 52 0.50 -0.03 10.79
C ASN A 52 -0.36 -0.03 9.51
N SER A 53 0.17 -0.56 8.40
CA SER A 53 -0.61 -0.73 7.18
C SER A 53 -1.75 -1.73 7.39
N PHE A 54 -1.47 -2.85 8.06
CA PHE A 54 -2.48 -3.85 8.42
C PHE A 54 -3.56 -3.26 9.34
N MET A 55 -3.14 -2.55 10.39
CA MET A 55 -4.07 -1.89 11.31
C MET A 55 -4.92 -0.82 10.61
N SER A 56 -4.35 -0.07 9.67
CA SER A 56 -5.07 0.97 8.91
C SER A 56 -6.22 0.38 8.11
N PHE A 57 -6.04 -0.80 7.48
CA PHE A 57 -7.12 -1.50 6.80
C PHE A 57 -8.23 -1.93 7.77
N GLN A 58 -7.86 -2.59 8.87
CA GLN A 58 -8.85 -3.05 9.85
C GLN A 58 -9.66 -1.90 10.45
N MET A 59 -9.00 -0.80 10.82
CA MET A 59 -9.65 0.37 11.41
C MET A 59 -10.61 1.08 10.45
N THR A 60 -10.43 0.91 9.14
CA THR A 60 -11.27 1.52 8.10
C THR A 60 -12.35 0.56 7.55
N GLY A 61 -12.50 -0.62 8.16
CA GLY A 61 -13.52 -1.60 7.78
C GLY A 61 -13.10 -2.59 6.69
N VAL A 62 -11.85 -2.51 6.22
CA VAL A 62 -11.26 -3.47 5.29
C VAL A 62 -10.72 -4.64 6.10
N THR A 63 -11.52 -5.70 6.20
CA THR A 63 -11.22 -6.86 7.07
C THR A 63 -10.76 -8.09 6.30
N ASP A 64 -11.06 -8.19 5.00
CA ASP A 64 -10.60 -9.28 4.15
C ASP A 64 -9.19 -8.99 3.61
N ILE A 65 -8.19 -9.26 4.45
CA ILE A 65 -6.78 -9.00 4.16
C ILE A 65 -6.09 -10.34 3.85
N LEU A 66 -5.81 -10.58 2.57
CA LEU A 66 -5.05 -11.74 2.14
C LEU A 66 -3.55 -11.48 2.34
N VAL A 67 -2.90 -12.29 3.17
CA VAL A 67 -1.46 -12.19 3.42
C VAL A 67 -0.71 -13.29 2.66
N GLY A 68 0.03 -12.90 1.63
CA GLY A 68 0.93 -13.75 0.87
C GLY A 68 2.32 -13.89 1.51
N ALA A 69 3.05 -14.93 1.13
CA ALA A 69 4.46 -15.09 1.53
C ALA A 69 5.38 -14.19 0.69
N SER A 70 6.56 -13.89 1.23
CA SER A 70 7.67 -13.30 0.47
C SER A 70 8.83 -14.29 0.39
N ASN A 71 9.72 -14.09 -0.58
CA ASN A 71 10.97 -14.85 -0.67
C ASN A 71 11.77 -14.68 0.64
N PRO A 72 12.18 -15.76 1.32
CA PRO A 72 12.81 -15.67 2.64
C PRO A 72 14.22 -15.05 2.63
N LYS A 73 14.86 -14.96 1.45
CA LYS A 73 16.20 -14.36 1.30
C LYS A 73 16.13 -12.91 0.84
N THR A 74 15.27 -12.59 -0.13
CA THR A 74 15.19 -11.25 -0.72
C THR A 74 14.07 -10.39 -0.14
N LEU A 75 13.13 -11.01 0.58
CA LEU A 75 11.90 -10.40 1.09
C LEU A 75 11.00 -9.81 -0.01
N HIS A 76 11.21 -10.22 -1.27
CA HIS A 76 10.33 -9.82 -2.36
C HIS A 76 9.01 -10.60 -2.30
N PRO A 77 7.87 -9.96 -2.62
CA PRO A 77 6.57 -10.63 -2.72
C PRO A 77 6.62 -11.88 -3.59
N ASP A 78 6.05 -12.99 -3.11
CA ASP A 78 5.77 -14.15 -3.96
C ASP A 78 4.48 -13.90 -4.74
N VAL A 79 4.64 -13.55 -6.02
CA VAL A 79 3.55 -13.18 -6.91
C VAL A 79 2.65 -14.35 -7.30
N GLY A 80 3.05 -15.60 -7.05
CA GLY A 80 2.23 -16.78 -7.36
C GLY A 80 0.87 -16.75 -6.65
N LEU A 81 0.87 -16.34 -5.38
CA LEU A 81 -0.33 -16.25 -4.54
C LEU A 81 -1.30 -15.13 -4.95
N VAL A 82 -0.82 -14.11 -5.65
CA VAL A 82 -1.68 -12.99 -6.08
C VAL A 82 -2.73 -13.45 -7.09
N ARG A 83 -2.36 -14.40 -7.96
CA ARG A 83 -3.31 -14.94 -8.95
C ARG A 83 -4.45 -15.70 -8.28
N GLU A 84 -4.12 -16.56 -7.32
CA GLU A 84 -5.12 -17.35 -6.59
C GLU A 84 -6.04 -16.48 -5.70
N GLY A 85 -5.50 -15.39 -5.14
CA GLY A 85 -6.26 -14.45 -4.32
C GLY A 85 -7.25 -13.59 -5.11
N VAL A 86 -6.87 -13.16 -6.31
CA VAL A 86 -7.73 -12.37 -7.20
C VAL A 86 -8.86 -13.21 -7.79
N GLU A 87 -8.63 -14.51 -8.03
CA GLU A 87 -9.64 -15.45 -8.56
C GLU A 87 -10.71 -15.88 -7.55
N ARG A 88 -10.59 -15.53 -6.25
CA ARG A 88 -11.62 -15.80 -5.23
C ARG A 88 -12.79 -14.82 -5.21
N LYS A 89 -12.73 -13.72 -5.98
CA LYS A 89 -13.85 -12.78 -6.19
C LYS A 89 -14.57 -13.10 -7.49
#